data_AF-A0A7C6DQB7-F1
#
_entry.id   AF-A0A7C6DQB7-F1
#
_cell.length_a   1.000
_cell.length_b   1.000
_cell.length_c   1.000
_cell.angle_alpha   90.00
_cell.angle_beta   90.00
_cell.angle_gamma   90.00
#
_symmetry.space_group_name_H-M   'P 1'
#
loop_
_entity.id
_entity.type
_entity.pdbx_description
1 polymer ?
#
loop_
_entity_poly.entity_id
_entity_poly.type
_entity_poly.pdbx_seq_one_letter_code
_entity_poly.pdbx_strand_id
1 'polypeptide(L)'
;PKADAHVKAGEWNRKAYVGTQLSGKTLGIIGLGRVGAAVARRALSFDMKVIAFDPFYSGKAALEGQVAMMDNRDDVFAQADYLTFHTKLSADTKEMINKNTIAKMKPTVRIINSSRGGVINEADLAEALNTGRIAGAALDVGVYTFWLKRRTPWAILWGGFAGAMPALAGRALGAGEVEAVGLLLALAVLLWIPTHILTFSLKHAEEYRAAGVPVLPNVRGERLTRWVIGVSTALAGMAMLGATALANTGPEAIALVALAGLGLAGMAAMVATRASARLDRALYRFASLYMLAAMVALAAGG
;
A
#
# COMPACT_ATOMS: atom_id res chain seq x y z
N PRO A 1 14.86 -12.60 0.27
CA PRO A 1 14.27 -12.96 -1.04
C PRO A 1 15.08 -13.98 -1.85
N LYS A 2 16.35 -13.69 -2.20
CA LYS A 2 17.18 -14.62 -3.00
C LYS A 2 17.47 -15.95 -2.28
N ALA A 3 17.86 -15.89 -1.00
CA ALA A 3 18.07 -17.09 -0.19
C ALA A 3 16.78 -17.91 0.01
N ASP A 4 15.63 -17.25 0.20
CA ASP A 4 14.32 -17.91 0.31
C ASP A 4 13.95 -18.66 -0.99
N ALA A 5 14.10 -18.01 -2.14
CA ALA A 5 13.83 -18.63 -3.44
C ALA A 5 14.75 -19.83 -3.71
N HIS A 6 16.04 -19.74 -3.35
CA HIS A 6 17.02 -20.81 -3.51
C HIS A 6 16.67 -22.04 -2.66
N VAL A 7 16.28 -21.85 -1.39
CA VAL A 7 15.85 -22.95 -0.53
C VAL A 7 14.55 -23.58 -1.05
N LYS A 8 13.60 -22.78 -1.54
CA LYS A 8 12.36 -23.28 -2.18
C LYS A 8 12.62 -24.06 -3.47
N ALA A 9 13.72 -23.78 -4.15
CA ALA A 9 14.18 -24.55 -5.31
C ALA A 9 14.89 -25.86 -4.92
N GLY A 10 14.98 -26.19 -3.61
CA GLY A 10 15.63 -27.39 -3.11
C GLY A 10 17.15 -27.27 -2.98
N GLU A 11 17.70 -26.06 -3.16
CA GLU A 11 19.14 -25.83 -3.16
C GLU A 11 19.61 -25.27 -1.80
N TRP A 12 20.79 -25.70 -1.31
CA TRP A 12 21.37 -25.22 -0.05
C TRP A 12 22.77 -24.60 -0.23
N ASN A 13 22.84 -23.27 -0.34
CA ASN A 13 24.09 -22.54 -0.55
C ASN A 13 24.29 -21.43 0.48
N ARG A 14 24.59 -21.82 1.72
CA ARG A 14 24.81 -20.88 2.83
C ARG A 14 25.95 -19.88 2.56
N LYS A 15 27.02 -20.30 1.86
CA LYS A 15 28.21 -19.47 1.61
C LYS A 15 27.92 -18.28 0.69
N ALA A 16 26.95 -18.43 -0.23
CA ALA A 16 26.58 -17.36 -1.17
C ALA A 16 25.76 -16.22 -0.53
N TYR A 17 25.16 -16.43 0.64
CA TYR A 17 24.23 -15.48 1.26
C TYR A 17 24.71 -15.01 2.63
N VAL A 18 25.82 -14.27 2.64
CA VAL A 18 26.32 -13.60 3.85
C VAL A 18 25.69 -12.21 3.96
N GLY A 19 24.99 -11.97 5.07
CA GLY A 19 24.36 -10.68 5.37
C GLY A 19 25.38 -9.59 5.72
N THR A 20 24.87 -8.40 6.01
CA THR A 20 25.68 -7.29 6.52
C THR A 20 25.20 -6.91 7.92
N GLN A 21 26.13 -6.85 8.88
CA GLN A 21 25.85 -6.40 10.24
C GLN A 21 25.42 -4.92 10.25
N LEU A 22 24.39 -4.60 11.04
CA LEU A 22 23.90 -3.22 11.21
C LEU A 22 24.67 -2.45 12.29
N SER A 23 25.00 -3.11 13.40
CA SER A 23 25.74 -2.50 14.51
C SER A 23 27.02 -1.80 14.05
N GLY A 24 27.23 -0.58 14.54
CA GLY A 24 28.34 0.30 14.21
C GLY A 24 28.20 1.08 12.89
N LYS A 25 27.21 0.77 12.05
CA LYS A 25 26.98 1.47 10.78
C LYS A 25 26.14 2.73 10.94
N THR A 26 26.27 3.63 9.98
CA THR A 26 25.54 4.90 9.96
C THR A 26 24.24 4.80 9.17
N LEU A 27 23.10 5.06 9.81
CA LEU A 27 21.82 5.31 9.18
C LEU A 27 21.61 6.82 8.97
N GLY A 28 21.52 7.24 7.72
CA GLY A 28 21.10 8.57 7.31
C GLY A 28 19.59 8.64 7.10
N ILE A 29 18.94 9.64 7.69
CA ILE A 29 17.50 9.88 7.59
C ILE A 29 17.24 11.26 7.00
N ILE A 30 16.53 11.32 5.87
CA ILE A 30 16.00 12.58 5.34
C ILE A 30 14.52 12.69 5.74
N GLY A 31 14.19 13.68 6.56
CA GLY A 31 12.86 13.87 7.16
C GLY A 31 12.71 13.14 8.50
N LEU A 32 12.73 13.90 9.60
CA LEU A 32 12.63 13.42 10.98
C LEU A 32 11.24 13.70 11.58
N GLY A 33 10.19 13.55 10.76
CA GLY A 33 8.80 13.57 11.22
C GLY A 33 8.43 12.32 12.03
N ARG A 34 7.12 12.06 12.21
CA ARG A 34 6.62 10.91 13.02
C ARG A 34 7.24 9.56 12.62
N VAL A 35 7.31 9.28 11.32
CA VAL A 35 7.85 8.01 10.80
C VAL A 35 9.38 7.98 10.89
N GLY A 36 10.07 9.04 10.48
CA GLY A 36 11.54 9.13 10.58
C GLY A 36 12.04 8.96 12.01
N ALA A 37 11.39 9.61 12.98
CA ALA A 37 11.70 9.45 14.40
C ALA A 37 11.45 8.02 14.91
N ALA A 38 10.41 7.35 14.43
CA ALA A 38 10.13 5.96 14.78
C ALA A 38 11.16 4.98 14.19
N VAL A 39 11.67 5.27 13.00
CA VAL A 39 12.76 4.52 12.37
C VAL A 39 14.07 4.75 13.12
N ALA A 40 14.41 6.01 13.44
CA ALA A 40 15.58 6.38 14.23
C ALA A 40 15.65 5.61 15.56
N ARG A 41 14.55 5.58 16.34
CA ARG A 41 14.50 4.83 17.61
C ARG A 41 14.83 3.34 17.45
N ARG A 42 14.31 2.70 16.40
CA ARG A 42 14.57 1.28 16.14
C ARG A 42 16.03 1.06 15.71
N ALA A 43 16.58 1.94 14.89
CA ALA A 43 17.95 1.85 14.43
C ALA A 43 18.97 2.00 15.57
N LEU A 44 18.70 2.89 16.54
CA LEU A 44 19.51 3.02 17.74
C LEU A 44 19.57 1.71 18.54
N SER A 45 18.46 0.96 18.63
CA SER A 45 18.44 -0.36 19.28
C SER A 45 19.25 -1.44 18.55
N PHE A 46 19.68 -1.19 17.32
CA PHE A 46 20.61 -2.04 16.56
C PHE A 46 22.06 -1.56 16.66
N ASP A 47 22.38 -0.67 17.61
CA ASP A 47 23.69 -0.02 17.78
C ASP A 47 24.16 0.73 16.51
N MET A 48 23.21 1.25 15.73
CA MET A 48 23.54 2.10 14.57
C MET A 48 23.80 3.53 15.03
N LYS A 49 24.72 4.20 14.33
CA LYS A 49 24.86 5.66 14.41
C LYS A 49 23.76 6.29 13.56
N VAL A 50 22.98 7.20 14.11
CA VAL A 50 21.87 7.83 13.35
C VAL A 50 22.19 9.30 13.11
N ILE A 51 22.19 9.69 11.84
CA ILE A 51 22.31 11.08 11.38
C ILE A 51 21.05 11.47 10.61
N ALA A 52 20.59 12.70 10.74
CA ALA A 52 19.35 13.13 10.11
C ALA A 52 19.41 14.56 9.58
N PHE A 53 18.68 14.83 8.51
CA PHE A 53 18.43 16.17 7.99
C PHE A 53 16.92 16.38 7.82
N ASP A 54 16.39 17.46 8.39
CA ASP A 54 15.02 17.89 8.20
C ASP A 54 14.92 19.42 8.36
N PRO A 55 14.61 20.17 7.28
CA PRO A 55 14.61 21.63 7.31
C PRO A 55 13.48 22.23 8.14
N PHE A 56 12.46 21.44 8.50
CA PHE A 56 11.30 21.89 9.27
C PHE A 56 11.30 21.35 10.71
N TYR A 57 12.40 20.73 11.13
CA TYR A 57 12.49 20.15 12.46
C TYR A 57 12.70 21.25 13.51
N SER A 58 11.66 21.52 14.29
CA SER A 58 11.67 22.43 15.44
C SER A 58 11.52 21.70 16.79
N GLY A 59 11.59 20.36 16.77
CA GLY A 59 11.36 19.50 17.94
C GLY A 59 12.49 19.52 18.97
N LYS A 60 12.15 19.38 20.26
CA LYS A 60 13.07 19.54 21.40
C LYS A 60 14.06 18.38 21.67
N ALA A 61 14.09 17.31 20.87
CA ALA A 61 14.90 16.12 21.17
C ALA A 61 15.07 15.24 19.93
N ALA A 62 16.14 15.41 19.15
CA ALA A 62 16.61 14.42 18.19
C ALA A 62 17.75 13.64 18.84
N LEU A 63 17.55 12.57 19.60
CA LEU A 63 16.36 11.90 20.08
C LEU A 63 16.67 11.52 21.54
N GLU A 64 16.77 12.54 22.41
CA GLU A 64 17.60 12.59 23.64
C GLU A 64 19.12 12.77 23.37
N GLY A 65 19.50 13.41 22.26
CA GLY A 65 20.90 13.67 21.91
C GLY A 65 21.61 12.53 21.18
N GLN A 66 20.93 11.42 20.94
CA GLN A 66 21.49 10.24 20.26
C GLN A 66 21.42 10.31 18.72
N VAL A 67 20.71 11.30 18.16
CA VAL A 67 20.61 11.49 16.71
C VAL A 67 21.32 12.79 16.35
N ALA A 68 22.35 12.70 15.51
CA ALA A 68 23.07 13.89 15.06
C ALA A 68 22.31 14.56 13.91
N MET A 69 21.82 15.78 14.14
CA MET A 69 21.24 16.60 13.08
C MET A 69 22.35 17.19 12.22
N MET A 70 22.28 16.98 10.91
CA MET A 70 23.20 17.55 9.93
C MET A 70 22.62 18.87 9.41
N ASP A 71 23.50 19.81 9.04
CA ASP A 71 23.10 21.13 8.53
C ASP A 71 22.56 21.06 7.10
N ASN A 72 22.99 20.06 6.34
CA ASN A 72 22.52 19.85 4.97
C ASN A 72 22.37 18.35 4.66
N ARG A 73 21.60 18.07 3.60
CA ARG A 73 21.34 16.69 3.14
C ARG A 73 22.57 16.00 2.56
N ASP A 74 23.51 16.74 1.99
CA ASP A 74 24.69 16.18 1.32
C ASP A 74 25.63 15.54 2.35
N ASP A 75 25.74 16.09 3.55
CA ASP A 75 26.49 15.50 4.66
C ASP A 75 25.91 14.16 5.10
N VAL A 76 24.57 14.04 5.09
CA VAL A 76 23.89 12.76 5.34
C VAL A 76 24.25 11.75 4.24
N PHE A 77 24.20 12.18 2.97
CA PHE A 77 24.51 11.32 1.82
C PHE A 77 25.95 10.80 1.85
N ALA A 78 26.91 11.65 2.22
CA ALA A 78 28.32 11.29 2.28
C ALA A 78 28.64 10.28 3.38
N GLN A 79 27.94 10.35 4.52
CA GLN A 79 28.25 9.55 5.71
C GLN A 79 27.42 8.28 5.86
N ALA A 80 26.24 8.20 5.23
CA ALA A 80 25.31 7.09 5.37
C ALA A 80 25.83 5.76 4.78
N ASP A 81 25.75 4.67 5.55
CA ASP A 81 25.84 3.30 5.05
C ASP A 81 24.45 2.77 4.64
N TYR A 82 23.42 3.29 5.31
CA TYR A 82 22.01 3.09 4.96
C TYR A 82 21.34 4.45 4.87
N LEU A 83 20.54 4.68 3.84
CA LEU A 83 19.86 5.95 3.62
C LEU A 83 18.36 5.72 3.48
N THR A 84 17.55 6.41 4.28
CA THR A 84 16.07 6.32 4.22
C THR A 84 15.41 7.69 4.14
N PHE A 85 14.26 7.74 3.48
CA PHE A 85 13.50 8.97 3.22
C PHE A 85 12.13 8.91 3.87
N HIS A 86 11.76 9.94 4.61
CA HIS A 86 10.45 10.13 5.23
C HIS A 86 9.93 11.55 5.05
N THR A 87 10.12 12.11 3.85
CA THR A 87 9.68 13.46 3.47
C THR A 87 8.43 13.46 2.60
N LYS A 88 7.80 14.63 2.50
CA LYS A 88 6.79 14.90 1.45
C LYS A 88 7.50 15.12 0.11
N LEU A 89 6.83 14.79 -0.98
CA LEU A 89 7.30 15.15 -2.33
C LEU A 89 7.03 16.65 -2.56
N SER A 90 8.07 17.41 -2.84
CA SER A 90 8.04 18.84 -3.19
C SER A 90 9.03 19.10 -4.33
N ALA A 91 9.12 20.34 -4.82
CA ALA A 91 10.14 20.72 -5.79
C ALA A 91 11.56 20.42 -5.28
N ASP A 92 11.81 20.60 -3.98
CA ASP A 92 13.13 20.39 -3.37
C ASP A 92 13.48 18.92 -3.13
N THR A 93 12.49 18.02 -3.01
CA THR A 93 12.72 16.59 -2.73
C THR A 93 12.53 15.72 -3.96
N LYS A 94 11.95 16.26 -5.05
CA LYS A 94 11.83 15.57 -6.32
C LYS A 94 13.22 15.30 -6.90
N GLU A 95 13.48 14.03 -7.23
CA GLU A 95 14.75 13.57 -7.80
C GLU A 95 15.99 14.03 -7.02
N MET A 96 15.84 14.22 -5.70
CA MET A 96 16.96 14.61 -4.84
C MET A 96 18.05 13.53 -4.82
N ILE A 97 17.66 12.28 -5.06
CA ILE A 97 18.58 11.17 -5.34
C ILE A 97 18.66 11.00 -6.85
N ASN A 98 19.79 11.40 -7.41
CA ASN A 98 20.09 11.38 -8.84
C ASN A 98 21.57 11.03 -9.03
N LYS A 99 22.03 10.97 -10.28
CA LYS A 99 23.40 10.61 -10.63
C LYS A 99 24.44 11.42 -9.85
N ASN A 100 24.22 12.72 -9.68
CA ASN A 100 25.15 13.62 -9.01
C ASN A 100 25.19 13.40 -7.49
N THR A 101 24.03 13.20 -6.85
CA THR A 101 24.00 12.95 -5.40
C THR A 101 24.43 11.53 -5.05
N ILE A 102 24.13 10.54 -5.90
CA ILE A 102 24.64 9.17 -5.78
C ILE A 102 26.18 9.17 -5.86
N ALA A 103 26.76 9.99 -6.74
CA ALA A 103 28.21 10.09 -6.87
C ALA A 103 28.91 10.59 -5.59
N LYS A 104 28.20 11.25 -4.67
CA LYS A 104 28.72 11.71 -3.38
C LYS A 104 28.59 10.67 -2.26
N MET A 105 27.84 9.58 -2.47
CA MET A 105 27.57 8.58 -1.43
C MET A 105 28.69 7.54 -1.33
N LYS A 106 28.76 6.82 -0.20
CA LYS A 106 29.62 5.64 -0.09
C LYS A 106 29.25 4.57 -1.12
N PRO A 107 30.22 3.84 -1.71
CA PRO A 107 29.91 2.70 -2.58
C PRO A 107 29.12 1.59 -1.88
N THR A 108 29.26 1.50 -0.56
CA THR A 108 28.57 0.53 0.30
C THR A 108 27.15 0.93 0.68
N VAL A 109 26.69 2.12 0.25
CA VAL A 109 25.39 2.65 0.67
C VAL A 109 24.25 1.75 0.20
N ARG A 110 23.25 1.58 1.05
CA ARG A 110 21.97 0.95 0.70
C ARG A 110 20.84 1.95 0.85
N ILE A 111 20.07 2.14 -0.22
CA ILE A 111 19.04 3.16 -0.29
C ILE A 111 17.66 2.53 -0.06
N ILE A 112 16.89 3.04 0.89
CA ILE A 112 15.55 2.57 1.23
C ILE A 112 14.55 3.70 0.97
N ASN A 113 13.55 3.44 0.13
CA ASN A 113 12.42 4.36 -0.05
C ASN A 113 11.09 3.67 0.22
N SER A 114 10.53 4.00 1.38
CA SER A 114 9.17 3.63 1.79
C SER A 114 8.30 4.87 2.07
N SER A 115 8.62 6.03 1.48
CA SER A 115 7.86 7.26 1.67
C SER A 115 7.03 7.62 0.45
N ARG A 116 7.66 8.24 -0.54
CA ARG A 116 7.02 8.74 -1.75
C ARG A 116 7.88 8.41 -2.95
N GLY A 117 7.19 8.03 -4.02
CA GLY A 117 7.79 7.88 -5.31
C GLY A 117 8.28 9.23 -5.86
N GLY A 118 9.27 9.22 -6.77
CA GLY A 118 9.78 10.44 -7.42
C GLY A 118 10.79 11.22 -6.58
N VAL A 119 11.10 10.75 -5.37
CA VAL A 119 12.23 11.24 -4.55
C VAL A 119 13.58 10.81 -5.14
N ILE A 120 13.58 9.67 -5.84
CA ILE A 120 14.74 9.09 -6.51
C ILE A 120 14.47 9.10 -8.00
N ASN A 121 15.44 9.55 -8.80
CA ASN A 121 15.47 9.28 -10.23
C ASN A 121 15.75 7.79 -10.44
N GLU A 122 14.77 7.04 -10.94
CA GLU A 122 14.87 5.58 -11.05
C GLU A 122 15.86 5.12 -12.11
N ALA A 123 16.06 5.89 -13.17
CA ALA A 123 17.04 5.57 -14.22
C ALA A 123 18.46 5.65 -13.66
N ASP A 124 18.77 6.72 -12.94
CA ASP A 124 20.07 6.90 -12.28
C ASP A 124 20.31 5.83 -11.20
N LEU A 125 19.27 5.48 -10.44
CA LEU A 125 19.35 4.41 -9.45
C LEU A 125 19.63 3.05 -10.10
N ALA A 126 18.96 2.74 -11.21
CA ALA A 126 19.19 1.52 -11.96
C ALA A 126 20.61 1.46 -12.53
N GLU A 127 21.10 2.57 -13.12
CA GLU A 127 22.49 2.69 -13.58
C GLU A 127 23.46 2.46 -12.42
N ALA A 128 23.24 3.09 -11.27
CA ALA A 128 24.10 2.96 -10.09
C ALA A 128 24.13 1.52 -9.54
N LEU A 129 23.02 0.80 -9.58
CA LEU A 129 22.95 -0.60 -9.18
C LEU A 129 23.68 -1.51 -10.18
N ASN A 130 23.45 -1.30 -11.48
CA ASN A 130 24.06 -2.10 -12.55
C ASN A 130 25.58 -1.92 -12.62
N THR A 131 26.06 -0.71 -12.33
CA THR A 131 27.50 -0.39 -12.29
C THR A 131 28.15 -0.71 -10.94
N GLY A 132 27.39 -1.15 -9.94
CA GLY A 132 27.90 -1.42 -8.60
C GLY A 132 28.32 -0.16 -7.83
N ARG A 133 27.87 1.03 -8.25
CA ARG A 133 28.14 2.30 -7.56
C ARG A 133 27.50 2.37 -6.18
N ILE A 134 26.43 1.62 -5.95
CA ILE A 134 25.79 1.44 -4.64
C ILE A 134 25.54 -0.04 -4.36
N ALA A 135 25.50 -0.44 -3.08
CA ALA A 135 25.41 -1.84 -2.69
C ALA A 135 23.98 -2.42 -2.79
N GLY A 136 22.96 -1.59 -2.89
CA GLY A 136 21.59 -2.05 -3.06
C GLY A 136 20.54 -0.98 -2.84
N ALA A 137 19.31 -1.31 -3.23
CA ALA A 137 18.14 -0.48 -2.95
C ALA A 137 16.92 -1.33 -2.59
N ALA A 138 16.04 -0.77 -1.76
CA ALA A 138 14.73 -1.33 -1.42
C ALA A 138 13.66 -0.25 -1.63
N LEU A 139 12.72 -0.49 -2.54
CA LEU A 139 11.69 0.47 -2.93
C LEU A 139 10.30 -0.13 -2.71
N ASP A 140 9.46 0.54 -1.91
CA ASP A 140 8.06 0.16 -1.70
C ASP A 140 7.12 0.89 -2.69
N VAL A 141 7.55 2.03 -3.22
CA VAL A 141 6.65 3.01 -3.87
C VAL A 141 6.61 2.91 -5.41
N GLY A 142 7.29 1.95 -6.02
CA GLY A 142 7.57 1.94 -7.46
C GLY A 142 6.45 1.41 -8.36
N VAL A 143 6.23 0.09 -8.37
CA VAL A 143 5.50 -0.59 -9.45
C VAL A 143 4.02 -0.22 -9.48
N TYR A 144 3.35 -0.27 -8.33
CA TYR A 144 1.91 -0.01 -8.29
C TYR A 144 1.59 1.48 -8.54
N THR A 145 2.33 2.38 -7.89
CA THR A 145 1.99 3.81 -7.84
C THR A 145 2.32 4.55 -9.13
N PHE A 146 3.44 4.24 -9.78
CA PHE A 146 3.85 4.94 -11.00
C PHE A 146 3.48 4.22 -12.28
N TRP A 147 3.60 2.90 -12.29
CA TRP A 147 3.45 2.14 -13.52
C TRP A 147 2.02 1.63 -13.68
N LEU A 148 1.50 0.90 -12.69
CA LEU A 148 0.18 0.28 -12.82
C LEU A 148 -0.94 1.32 -12.79
N LYS A 149 -0.95 2.22 -11.79
CA LYS A 149 -1.97 3.27 -11.64
C LYS A 149 -2.06 4.23 -12.84
N ARG A 150 -0.94 4.51 -13.52
CA ARG A 150 -0.92 5.46 -14.65
C ARG A 150 -1.17 4.82 -16.02
N ARG A 151 -1.19 3.48 -16.13
CA ARG A 151 -1.39 2.78 -17.41
C ARG A 151 -2.84 2.44 -17.72
N THR A 152 -3.66 2.17 -16.72
CA THR A 152 -5.01 1.67 -16.95
C THR A 152 -5.99 2.12 -15.87
N PRO A 153 -7.24 2.46 -16.23
CA PRO A 153 -8.31 2.71 -15.25
C PRO A 153 -8.65 1.48 -14.41
N TRP A 154 -8.18 0.29 -14.81
CA TRP A 154 -8.40 -0.97 -14.12
C TRP A 154 -7.33 -1.31 -13.08
N ALA A 155 -6.34 -0.42 -12.85
CA ALA A 155 -5.31 -0.64 -11.83
C ALA A 155 -5.88 -0.94 -10.44
N ILE A 156 -7.06 -0.40 -10.15
CA ILE A 156 -7.83 -0.61 -8.93
C ILE A 156 -8.16 -2.10 -8.72
N LEU A 157 -8.47 -2.85 -9.79
CA LEU A 157 -8.77 -4.29 -9.69
C LEU A 157 -7.52 -5.08 -9.29
N TRP A 158 -6.37 -4.75 -9.85
CA TRP A 158 -5.10 -5.40 -9.51
C TRP A 158 -4.67 -5.13 -8.07
N GLY A 159 -4.80 -3.88 -7.61
CA GLY A 159 -4.62 -3.56 -6.20
C GLY A 159 -5.66 -4.26 -5.33
N GLY A 160 -6.87 -4.48 -5.86
CA GLY A 160 -7.92 -5.19 -5.17
C GLY A 160 -7.69 -6.68 -5.01
N PHE A 161 -7.05 -7.34 -5.97
CA PHE A 161 -6.61 -8.72 -5.80
C PHE A 161 -5.66 -8.85 -4.61
N ALA A 162 -4.67 -7.96 -4.49
CA ALA A 162 -3.77 -7.95 -3.34
C ALA A 162 -4.54 -7.70 -2.02
N GLY A 163 -5.52 -6.80 -2.03
CA GLY A 163 -6.37 -6.50 -0.88
C GLY A 163 -7.31 -7.64 -0.46
N ALA A 164 -7.66 -8.55 -1.38
CA ALA A 164 -8.51 -9.71 -1.10
C ALA A 164 -7.75 -10.89 -0.49
N MET A 165 -6.43 -10.99 -0.70
CA MET A 165 -5.61 -12.12 -0.23
C MET A 165 -5.62 -12.33 1.29
N PRO A 166 -5.62 -11.29 2.16
CA PRO A 166 -5.67 -11.49 3.61
C PRO A 166 -6.91 -12.26 4.08
N ALA A 167 -8.08 -12.04 3.46
CA ALA A 167 -9.30 -12.76 3.80
C ALA A 167 -9.20 -14.26 3.43
N LEU A 168 -8.66 -14.55 2.24
CA LEU A 168 -8.40 -15.92 1.80
C LEU A 168 -7.36 -16.61 2.70
N ALA A 169 -6.24 -15.96 2.93
CA ALA A 169 -5.14 -16.49 3.72
C ALA A 169 -5.55 -16.74 5.18
N GLY A 170 -6.30 -15.80 5.78
CA GLY A 170 -6.83 -15.95 7.14
C GLY A 170 -7.77 -17.15 7.25
N ARG A 171 -8.70 -17.33 6.29
CA ARG A 171 -9.58 -18.49 6.29
C ARG A 171 -8.83 -19.80 6.04
N ALA A 172 -7.91 -19.82 5.07
CA ALA A 172 -7.11 -21.01 4.77
C ALA A 172 -6.24 -21.44 5.95
N LEU A 173 -5.70 -20.48 6.71
CA LEU A 173 -4.95 -20.77 7.93
C LEU A 173 -5.85 -21.41 9.01
N GLY A 174 -7.09 -20.94 9.16
CA GLY A 174 -8.04 -21.49 10.13
C GLY A 174 -8.63 -22.84 9.74
N ALA A 175 -8.88 -23.07 8.44
CA ALA A 175 -9.46 -24.32 7.93
C ALA A 175 -8.41 -25.39 7.61
N GLY A 176 -7.14 -25.01 7.46
CA GLY A 176 -6.06 -25.92 7.02
C GLY A 176 -6.03 -26.16 5.50
N GLU A 177 -7.01 -25.65 4.75
CA GLU A 177 -7.11 -25.76 3.30
C GLU A 177 -7.74 -24.53 2.64
N VAL A 178 -7.59 -24.42 1.32
CA VAL A 178 -8.28 -23.38 0.54
C VAL A 178 -9.65 -23.91 0.13
N GLU A 179 -10.68 -23.42 0.82
CA GLU A 179 -12.07 -23.84 0.63
C GLU A 179 -12.98 -22.71 0.11
N ALA A 180 -14.21 -23.08 -0.27
CA ALA A 180 -15.18 -22.20 -0.91
C ALA A 180 -15.51 -20.93 -0.11
N VAL A 181 -15.60 -21.03 1.23
CA VAL A 181 -15.84 -19.86 2.09
C VAL A 181 -14.71 -18.84 1.94
N GLY A 182 -13.45 -19.29 1.99
CA GLY A 182 -12.29 -18.41 1.83
C GLY A 182 -12.25 -17.72 0.47
N LEU A 183 -12.59 -18.45 -0.60
CA LEU A 183 -12.68 -17.91 -1.95
C LEU A 183 -13.81 -16.87 -2.09
N LEU A 184 -14.97 -17.13 -1.50
CA LEU A 184 -16.11 -16.21 -1.53
C LEU A 184 -15.84 -14.95 -0.69
N LEU A 185 -15.16 -15.06 0.45
CA LEU A 185 -14.74 -13.89 1.23
C LEU A 185 -13.76 -13.01 0.46
N ALA A 186 -12.76 -13.61 -0.19
CA ALA A 186 -11.83 -12.88 -1.04
C ALA A 186 -12.55 -12.24 -2.25
N LEU A 187 -13.48 -12.95 -2.88
CA LEU A 187 -14.29 -12.42 -3.97
C LEU A 187 -15.16 -11.24 -3.50
N ALA A 188 -15.79 -11.34 -2.32
CA ALA A 188 -16.59 -10.27 -1.75
C ALA A 188 -15.75 -9.01 -1.48
N VAL A 189 -14.53 -9.18 -0.92
CA VAL A 189 -13.59 -8.07 -0.73
C VAL A 189 -13.18 -7.46 -2.07
N LEU A 190 -12.83 -8.28 -3.06
CA LEU A 190 -12.44 -7.80 -4.40
C LEU A 190 -13.55 -6.98 -5.07
N LEU A 191 -14.80 -7.46 -5.00
CA LEU A 191 -15.97 -6.82 -5.60
C LEU A 191 -16.46 -5.57 -4.84
N TRP A 192 -16.09 -5.44 -3.57
CA TRP A 192 -16.36 -4.26 -2.75
C TRP A 192 -15.44 -3.07 -3.08
N ILE A 193 -14.24 -3.35 -3.59
CA ILE A 193 -13.23 -2.31 -3.87
C ILE A 193 -13.70 -1.26 -4.89
N PRO A 194 -14.38 -1.61 -6.00
CA PRO A 194 -14.95 -0.60 -6.89
C PRO A 194 -15.94 0.33 -6.17
N THR A 195 -16.78 -0.18 -5.27
CA THR A 195 -17.70 0.64 -4.46
C THR A 195 -16.95 1.67 -3.62
N HIS A 196 -15.81 1.28 -3.06
CA HIS A 196 -14.99 2.17 -2.25
C HIS A 196 -14.21 3.17 -3.12
N ILE A 197 -13.38 2.67 -4.03
CA ILE A 197 -12.36 3.47 -4.74
C ILE A 197 -12.96 4.25 -5.93
N LEU A 198 -13.92 3.68 -6.68
CA LEU A 198 -14.52 4.41 -7.81
C LEU A 198 -15.45 5.51 -7.34
N THR A 199 -16.10 5.36 -6.18
CA THR A 199 -16.87 6.45 -5.55
C THR A 199 -15.96 7.63 -5.20
N PHE A 200 -14.75 7.36 -4.67
CA PHE A 200 -13.74 8.41 -4.48
C PHE A 200 -13.26 9.01 -5.80
N SER A 201 -13.10 8.17 -6.84
CA SER A 201 -12.70 8.63 -8.17
C SER A 201 -13.75 9.52 -8.82
N LEU A 202 -15.06 9.29 -8.58
CA LEU A 202 -16.13 10.20 -9.01
C LEU A 202 -16.03 11.55 -8.29
N LYS A 203 -15.78 11.54 -6.98
CA LYS A 203 -15.68 12.77 -6.18
C LYS A 203 -14.47 13.63 -6.56
N HIS A 204 -13.32 13.01 -6.83
CA HIS A 204 -12.04 13.68 -7.07
C HIS A 204 -11.60 13.57 -8.55
N ALA A 205 -12.55 13.42 -9.48
CA ALA A 205 -12.26 13.16 -10.89
C ALA A 205 -11.37 14.26 -11.52
N GLU A 206 -11.62 15.53 -11.19
CA GLU A 206 -10.84 16.68 -11.65
C GLU A 206 -9.39 16.64 -11.16
N GLU A 207 -9.17 16.32 -9.88
CA GLU A 207 -7.84 16.21 -9.30
C GLU A 207 -7.03 15.08 -9.97
N TYR A 208 -7.67 13.93 -10.23
CA TYR A 208 -7.04 12.84 -10.97
C TYR A 208 -6.71 13.21 -12.41
N ARG A 209 -7.56 14.02 -13.06
CA ARG A 209 -7.33 14.54 -14.42
C ARG A 209 -6.12 15.46 -14.45
N ALA A 210 -6.04 16.41 -13.52
CA ALA A 210 -4.90 17.32 -13.37
C ALA A 210 -3.59 16.57 -13.10
N ALA A 211 -3.64 15.46 -12.35
CA ALA A 211 -2.47 14.63 -12.05
C ALA A 211 -2.05 13.67 -13.19
N GLY A 212 -2.80 13.62 -14.29
CA GLY A 212 -2.55 12.68 -15.40
C GLY A 212 -2.75 11.22 -15.00
N VAL A 213 -3.71 10.93 -14.12
CA VAL A 213 -4.03 9.57 -13.67
C VAL A 213 -5.34 9.13 -14.34
N PRO A 214 -5.31 8.06 -15.17
CA PRO A 214 -6.47 7.63 -15.93
C PRO A 214 -7.45 6.86 -15.04
N VAL A 215 -8.31 7.58 -14.30
CA VAL A 215 -9.40 6.95 -13.53
C VAL A 215 -10.61 6.65 -14.42
N LEU A 216 -11.36 5.59 -14.08
CA LEU A 216 -12.53 5.15 -14.86
C LEU A 216 -13.54 6.27 -15.22
N PRO A 217 -13.92 7.20 -14.32
CA PRO A 217 -14.85 8.28 -14.67
C PRO A 217 -14.28 9.24 -15.72
N ASN A 218 -12.96 9.46 -15.75
CA ASN A 218 -12.30 10.32 -16.73
C ASN A 218 -12.11 9.64 -18.09
N VAL A 219 -11.91 8.32 -18.10
CA VAL A 219 -11.59 7.56 -19.32
C VAL A 219 -12.85 7.01 -20.01
N ARG A 220 -13.82 6.54 -19.23
CA ARG A 220 -15.03 5.84 -19.73
C ARG A 220 -16.34 6.53 -19.34
N GLY A 221 -16.26 7.66 -18.64
CA GLY A 221 -17.41 8.44 -18.21
C GLY A 221 -18.00 7.99 -16.87
N GLU A 222 -18.72 8.91 -16.24
CA GLU A 222 -19.31 8.67 -14.93
C GLU A 222 -20.44 7.64 -14.96
N ARG A 223 -21.20 7.56 -16.07
CA ARG A 223 -22.32 6.62 -16.20
C ARG A 223 -21.85 5.17 -16.11
N LEU A 224 -20.80 4.80 -16.87
CA LEU A 224 -20.22 3.46 -16.78
C LEU A 224 -19.63 3.22 -15.38
N THR A 225 -19.00 4.24 -14.79
CA THR A 225 -18.41 4.15 -13.46
C THR A 225 -19.46 3.81 -12.40
N ARG A 226 -20.60 4.51 -12.40
CA ARG A 226 -21.73 4.23 -11.49
C ARG A 226 -22.36 2.87 -11.75
N TRP A 227 -22.45 2.44 -13.01
CA TRP A 227 -22.93 1.11 -13.35
C TRP A 227 -21.99 0.01 -12.82
N VAL A 228 -20.67 0.16 -12.99
CA VAL A 228 -19.65 -0.74 -12.42
C VAL A 228 -19.74 -0.79 -10.90
N ILE A 229 -19.87 0.37 -10.23
CA ILE A 229 -20.11 0.43 -8.78
C ILE A 229 -21.36 -0.35 -8.40
N GLY A 230 -22.48 -0.12 -9.08
CA GLY A 230 -23.74 -0.79 -8.76
C GLY A 230 -23.65 -2.32 -8.91
N VAL A 231 -23.16 -2.79 -10.07
CA VAL A 231 -23.00 -4.22 -10.34
C VAL A 231 -22.03 -4.87 -9.36
N SER A 232 -20.85 -4.27 -9.14
CA SER A 232 -19.86 -4.85 -8.22
C SER A 232 -20.39 -4.93 -6.79
N THR A 233 -21.14 -3.92 -6.35
CA THR A 233 -21.72 -3.90 -5.01
C THR A 233 -22.77 -5.01 -4.83
N ALA A 234 -23.63 -5.22 -5.82
CA ALA A 234 -24.62 -6.30 -5.79
C ALA A 234 -23.94 -7.68 -5.78
N LEU A 235 -22.92 -7.87 -6.63
CA LEU A 235 -22.12 -9.11 -6.67
C LEU A 235 -21.38 -9.33 -5.34
N ALA A 236 -20.84 -8.28 -4.70
CA ALA A 236 -20.18 -8.38 -3.40
C ALA A 236 -21.16 -8.84 -2.30
N GLY A 237 -22.38 -8.30 -2.31
CA GLY A 237 -23.46 -8.74 -1.43
C GLY A 237 -23.79 -10.22 -1.59
N MET A 238 -23.93 -10.70 -2.84
CA MET A 238 -24.19 -12.11 -3.12
C MET A 238 -23.02 -13.03 -2.73
N ALA A 239 -21.78 -12.64 -3.02
CA ALA A 239 -20.60 -13.40 -2.61
C ALA A 239 -20.53 -13.52 -1.08
N MET A 240 -20.85 -12.44 -0.36
CA MET A 240 -20.89 -12.43 1.10
C MET A 240 -21.99 -13.34 1.65
N LEU A 241 -23.21 -13.26 1.10
CA LEU A 241 -24.31 -14.13 1.50
C LEU A 241 -23.96 -15.61 1.28
N GLY A 242 -23.33 -15.93 0.14
CA GLY A 242 -22.83 -17.28 -0.14
C GLY A 242 -21.78 -17.74 0.87
N ALA A 243 -20.82 -16.86 1.24
CA ALA A 243 -19.84 -17.16 2.27
C ALA A 243 -20.51 -17.44 3.62
N THR A 244 -21.46 -16.61 4.04
CA THR A 244 -22.20 -16.77 5.30
C THR A 244 -23.03 -18.06 5.32
N ALA A 245 -23.71 -18.38 4.20
CA ALA A 245 -24.49 -19.61 4.09
C ALA A 245 -23.63 -20.87 4.17
N LEU A 246 -22.44 -20.86 3.55
CA LEU A 246 -21.51 -22.00 3.58
C LEU A 246 -20.72 -22.11 4.88
N ALA A 247 -20.54 -21.02 5.62
CA ALA A 247 -19.81 -20.99 6.88
C ALA A 247 -20.62 -21.51 8.09
N ASN A 248 -21.86 -21.99 7.88
CA ASN A 248 -22.73 -22.57 8.90
C ASN A 248 -23.00 -21.67 10.13
N THR A 249 -23.05 -20.35 9.94
CA THR A 249 -23.11 -19.32 11.00
C THR A 249 -24.47 -19.19 11.71
N GLY A 250 -25.37 -20.15 11.51
CA GLY A 250 -26.76 -20.10 12.00
C GLY A 250 -27.71 -19.23 11.15
N PRO A 251 -29.04 -19.47 11.27
CA PRO A 251 -30.06 -18.84 10.42
C PRO A 251 -30.20 -17.32 10.65
N GLU A 252 -29.92 -16.84 11.86
CA GLU A 252 -30.01 -15.42 12.21
C GLU A 252 -28.97 -14.58 11.46
N ALA A 253 -27.72 -15.06 11.40
CA ALA A 253 -26.64 -14.41 10.67
C ALA A 253 -26.93 -14.37 9.17
N ILE A 254 -27.44 -15.48 8.61
CA ILE A 254 -27.84 -15.56 7.20
C ILE A 254 -28.96 -14.56 6.89
N ALA A 255 -30.00 -14.50 7.74
CA ALA A 255 -31.11 -13.57 7.56
C ALA A 255 -30.64 -12.10 7.64
N LEU A 256 -29.76 -11.77 8.59
CA LEU A 256 -29.18 -10.43 8.74
C LEU A 256 -28.39 -10.02 7.48
N VAL A 257 -27.48 -10.88 7.02
CA VAL A 257 -26.66 -10.62 5.82
C VAL A 257 -27.53 -10.53 4.57
N ALA A 258 -28.56 -11.38 4.44
CA ALA A 258 -29.49 -11.34 3.32
C ALA A 258 -30.30 -10.04 3.28
N LEU A 259 -30.91 -9.63 4.40
CA LEU A 259 -31.71 -8.41 4.49
C LEU A 259 -30.87 -7.16 4.22
N ALA A 260 -29.70 -7.07 4.84
CA ALA A 260 -28.79 -5.96 4.61
C ALA A 260 -28.25 -5.95 3.16
N GLY A 261 -28.02 -7.14 2.58
CA GLY A 261 -27.64 -7.33 1.18
C GLY A 261 -28.71 -6.89 0.19
N LEU A 262 -30.00 -7.13 0.49
CA LEU A 262 -31.12 -6.62 -0.31
C LEU A 262 -31.18 -5.08 -0.29
N GLY A 263 -31.00 -4.47 0.88
CA GLY A 263 -30.87 -3.02 1.00
C GLY A 263 -29.71 -2.47 0.18
N LEU A 264 -28.56 -3.16 0.23
CA LEU A 264 -27.37 -2.82 -0.54
C LEU A 264 -27.61 -2.90 -2.05
N ALA A 265 -28.26 -3.98 -2.52
CA ALA A 265 -28.62 -4.16 -3.93
C ALA A 265 -29.60 -3.09 -4.42
N GLY A 266 -30.59 -2.72 -3.59
CA GLY A 266 -31.52 -1.62 -3.89
C GLY A 266 -30.81 -0.29 -4.05
N MET A 267 -29.89 0.05 -3.13
CA MET A 267 -29.08 1.27 -3.25
C MET A 267 -28.15 1.23 -4.46
N ALA A 268 -27.55 0.07 -4.75
CA ALA A 268 -26.70 -0.13 -5.92
C ALA A 268 -27.46 0.08 -7.24
N ALA A 269 -28.70 -0.41 -7.35
CA ALA A 269 -29.56 -0.18 -8.51
C ALA A 269 -29.93 1.31 -8.67
N MET A 270 -30.20 2.01 -7.56
CA MET A 270 -30.46 3.45 -7.58
C MET A 270 -29.24 4.24 -8.06
N VAL A 271 -28.03 3.91 -7.59
CA VAL A 271 -26.77 4.56 -8.04
C VAL A 271 -26.49 4.29 -9.51
N ALA A 272 -26.74 3.06 -9.98
CA ALA A 272 -26.54 2.69 -11.38
C ALA A 272 -27.47 3.43 -12.36
N THR A 273 -28.65 3.88 -11.89
CA THR A 273 -29.69 4.51 -12.72
C THR A 273 -29.80 6.02 -12.54
N ARG A 274 -29.45 6.56 -11.36
CA ARG A 274 -29.57 7.98 -11.02
C ARG A 274 -28.23 8.58 -10.63
N ALA A 275 -27.78 9.58 -11.39
CA ALA A 275 -26.58 10.34 -11.04
C ALA A 275 -26.86 11.27 -9.84
N SER A 276 -26.31 10.94 -8.67
CA SER A 276 -26.42 11.79 -7.49
C SER A 276 -25.27 11.57 -6.52
N ALA A 277 -24.49 12.62 -6.26
CA ALA A 277 -23.39 12.59 -5.29
C ALA A 277 -23.87 12.25 -3.86
N ARG A 278 -25.13 12.53 -3.52
CA ARG A 278 -25.73 12.15 -2.24
C ARG A 278 -25.95 10.64 -2.17
N LEU A 279 -26.46 10.03 -3.23
CA LEU A 279 -26.66 8.58 -3.33
C LEU A 279 -25.32 7.84 -3.35
N ASP A 280 -24.35 8.34 -4.12
CA ASP A 280 -22.99 7.79 -4.19
C ASP A 280 -22.34 7.72 -2.78
N ARG A 281 -22.44 8.80 -2.00
CA ARG A 281 -21.95 8.84 -0.61
C ARG A 281 -22.74 7.95 0.34
N ALA A 282 -24.05 7.88 0.17
CA ALA A 282 -24.90 7.02 1.00
C ALA A 282 -24.56 5.55 0.78
N LEU A 283 -24.44 5.12 -0.49
CA LEU A 283 -24.05 3.76 -0.86
C LEU A 283 -22.68 3.40 -0.28
N TYR A 284 -21.69 4.29 -0.41
CA TYR A 284 -20.36 4.09 0.15
C TYR A 284 -20.39 3.81 1.68
N ARG A 285 -21.15 4.62 2.44
CA ARG A 285 -21.26 4.47 3.90
C ARG A 285 -21.98 3.17 4.26
N PHE A 286 -23.10 2.92 3.60
CA PHE A 286 -23.91 1.72 3.84
C PHE A 286 -23.14 0.45 3.48
N ALA A 287 -22.46 0.41 2.33
CA ALA A 287 -21.63 -0.72 1.90
C ALA A 287 -20.49 -1.00 2.88
N SER A 288 -19.88 0.03 3.47
CA SER A 288 -18.82 -0.13 4.47
C SER A 288 -19.35 -0.70 5.78
N LEU A 289 -20.52 -0.23 6.25
CA LEU A 289 -21.20 -0.76 7.43
C LEU A 289 -21.66 -2.21 7.21
N TYR A 290 -22.21 -2.51 6.02
CA TYR A 290 -22.60 -3.85 5.61
C TYR A 290 -21.43 -4.82 5.68
N MET A 291 -20.29 -4.49 5.06
CA MET A 291 -19.11 -5.36 5.06
C MET A 291 -18.60 -5.63 6.48
N LEU A 292 -18.55 -4.61 7.34
CA LEU A 292 -18.17 -4.77 8.74
C LEU A 292 -19.14 -5.69 9.48
N ALA A 293 -20.44 -5.43 9.38
CA ALA A 293 -21.47 -6.20 10.07
C ALA A 293 -21.48 -7.67 9.60
N ALA A 294 -21.35 -7.91 8.30
CA ALA A 294 -21.29 -9.26 7.73
C ALA A 294 -20.04 -10.02 8.20
N MET A 295 -18.89 -9.36 8.25
CA MET A 295 -17.64 -9.96 8.76
C MET A 295 -17.74 -10.29 10.25
N VAL A 296 -18.36 -9.42 11.06
CA VAL A 296 -18.61 -9.69 12.48
C VAL A 296 -19.57 -10.85 12.66
N ALA A 297 -20.66 -10.92 11.89
CA ALA A 297 -21.61 -12.02 11.93
C ALA A 297 -20.94 -13.36 11.55
N LEU A 298 -20.06 -13.36 10.56
CA LEU A 298 -19.25 -14.51 10.16
C LEU A 298 -18.25 -14.94 11.25
N ALA A 299 -17.62 -13.99 11.94
CA ALA A 299 -16.66 -14.30 13.00
C ALA A 299 -17.34 -14.76 14.31
N ALA A 300 -18.57 -14.29 14.58
CA ALA A 300 -19.32 -14.66 15.79
C ALA A 300 -20.10 -15.97 15.65
N GLY A 301 -20.41 -16.40 14.42
CA GLY A 301 -21.14 -17.63 14.14
C GLY A 301 -20.26 -18.85 13.83
N GLY A 302 -18.94 -18.70 13.83
CA GLY A 302 -17.97 -19.76 13.54
C GLY A 302 -17.20 -20.24 14.77
#